data_AF-A0A6P8IBF7-F1
#
_entry.id   AF-A0A6P8IBF7-F1
#
_cell.length_a   1.000
_cell.length_b   1.000
_cell.length_c   1.000
_cell.angle_alpha   90.00
_cell.angle_beta   90.00
_cell.angle_gamma   90.00
#
_symmetry.space_group_name_H-M   'P 1'
#
loop_
_entity.id
_entity.type
_entity.pdbx_description
1 polymer ?
#
loop_
_entity_poly.entity_id
_entity_poly.type
_entity_poly.pdbx_seq_one_letter_code
_entity_poly.pdbx_strand_id
1 'polypeptide(L)'
;MNGSLPNATLTPPNETVIRPDDATWILTSAFIIFTMQSGFGLLEAGMVSKKNETNIMVKNAVDVIYGGLSYWLFGFAFSFGVDEGSNPFCGIGYFMTDADESEMGEVFAKYFFQLSFATTATTIVSGAMAERVNLKAYTLFSFVNTLAFCFPAHWIWGKNGWLKTMGVVDVAGCGPVHLVGGVSGLVATLVLKPRTGRYDKKGNPNKLTMASPTNVLLGTFMLWWGWLGFNCGSTFGITGGKWKLASRSAVVTLNGSIGGGIFGMVYSYIAYKDKLLIDQFATGILGGLVSITAICAVARPWESFIIGFVGGLIACMGCTMLTKLRIDDPVGCVPTHFFSSVWGLIAVGLFAEKDTLENLSEDYGVFKGGSWKKLGVQLLATVVVSVWSATVTFIVLIIIDRLIPLRMPLVMELEGADKWEHGIEAESFMESNAVMVTQGVLNYEMETESENHEVADSTGQQIPRLKNCESRNNTTAFKKKLLRIKSSHSRRRHTLSYDLKSIKNRSHSVDIERDLCNETIVHQVAIVSNGINNTNPSINSPCRELSFGEPHISLGELNSSKVEEYKCHGAKEAQT
;
A
#
# COMPACT_ATOMS: atom_id res chain seq x y z
N MET A 1 38.41 2.65 -60.35
CA MET A 1 37.89 2.50 -58.98
C MET A 1 38.73 3.38 -58.07
N ASN A 2 38.13 4.38 -57.42
CA ASN A 2 38.66 5.08 -56.24
C ASN A 2 37.62 6.15 -55.84
N GLY A 3 36.55 5.71 -55.18
CA GLY A 3 35.62 6.60 -54.49
C GLY A 3 36.03 6.70 -53.03
N SER A 4 36.75 7.76 -52.68
CA SER A 4 37.05 8.06 -51.27
C SER A 4 35.76 8.42 -50.55
N LEU A 5 35.36 7.59 -49.58
CA LEU A 5 34.27 7.91 -48.66
C LEU A 5 34.63 9.22 -47.92
N PRO A 6 33.68 10.15 -47.74
CA PRO A 6 33.94 11.36 -46.98
C PRO A 6 34.25 10.99 -45.53
N ASN A 7 35.30 11.59 -44.97
CA ASN A 7 35.59 11.52 -43.55
C ASN A 7 34.39 12.10 -42.78
N ALA A 8 33.55 11.23 -42.24
CA ALA A 8 32.62 11.61 -41.19
C ALA A 8 33.46 11.95 -39.95
N THR A 9 33.77 13.25 -39.78
CA THR A 9 34.22 13.78 -38.50
C THR A 9 33.13 13.50 -37.48
N LEU A 10 33.29 12.38 -36.76
CA LEU A 10 32.56 12.08 -35.55
C LEU A 10 32.94 13.12 -34.50
N THR A 11 32.30 14.29 -34.56
CA THR A 11 32.10 15.11 -33.38
C THR A 11 31.51 14.19 -32.31
N PRO A 12 32.16 14.00 -31.15
CA PRO A 12 31.57 13.19 -30.09
C PRO A 12 30.20 13.81 -29.77
N PRO A 13 29.11 13.03 -29.80
CA PRO A 13 27.80 13.58 -29.46
C PRO A 13 27.86 14.09 -28.01
N ASN A 14 27.37 15.31 -27.79
CA ASN A 14 27.35 15.93 -26.46
C ASN A 14 26.87 14.92 -25.41
N GLU A 15 27.68 14.70 -24.37
CA GLU A 15 27.45 13.65 -23.35
C GLU A 15 26.17 13.86 -22.52
N THR A 16 25.48 14.98 -22.74
CA THR A 16 24.32 15.46 -21.96
C THR A 16 22.96 15.21 -22.62
N VAL A 17 22.88 14.54 -23.77
CA VAL A 17 21.60 14.31 -24.48
C VAL A 17 21.10 12.88 -24.27
N ILE A 18 19.90 12.72 -23.69
CA ILE A 18 19.21 11.42 -23.62
C ILE A 18 18.93 10.91 -25.04
N ARG A 19 19.45 9.74 -25.38
CA ARG A 19 19.25 9.12 -26.71
C ARG A 19 17.90 8.40 -26.77
N PRO A 20 17.33 8.14 -27.98
CA PRO A 20 16.06 7.41 -28.11
C PRO A 20 16.03 6.05 -27.38
N ASP A 21 17.14 5.32 -27.40
CA ASP A 21 17.29 4.04 -26.67
C ASP A 21 17.23 4.24 -25.14
N ASP A 22 17.85 5.32 -24.64
CA ASP A 22 17.83 5.68 -23.22
C ASP A 22 16.45 6.16 -22.78
N ALA A 23 15.77 6.97 -23.60
CA ALA A 23 14.40 7.40 -23.37
C ALA A 23 13.44 6.20 -23.35
N THR A 24 13.61 5.25 -24.27
CA THR A 24 12.84 3.99 -24.29
C THR A 24 13.06 3.21 -22.99
N TRP A 25 14.31 3.06 -22.55
CA TRP A 25 14.63 2.40 -21.28
C TRP A 25 13.99 3.10 -20.07
N ILE A 26 14.09 4.43 -19.98
CA ILE A 26 13.55 5.24 -18.88
C ILE A 26 12.02 5.13 -18.84
N LEU A 27 11.34 5.29 -19.98
CA LEU A 27 9.88 5.22 -20.06
C LEU A 27 9.36 3.81 -19.76
N THR A 28 9.97 2.76 -20.33
CA THR A 28 9.60 1.36 -20.02
C THR A 28 9.81 1.06 -18.54
N SER A 29 10.92 1.51 -17.95
CA SER A 29 11.17 1.37 -16.51
C SER A 29 10.12 2.10 -15.67
N ALA A 30 9.73 3.33 -16.06
CA ALA A 30 8.68 4.09 -15.40
C ALA A 30 7.31 3.40 -15.46
N PHE A 31 6.91 2.83 -16.61
CA PHE A 31 5.69 2.03 -16.71
C PHE A 31 5.71 0.82 -15.76
N ILE A 32 6.87 0.14 -15.63
CA ILE A 32 7.08 -0.96 -14.69
C ILE A 32 6.96 -0.46 -13.24
N ILE A 33 7.56 0.68 -12.89
CA ILE A 33 7.47 1.26 -11.55
C ILE A 33 6.03 1.66 -11.21
N PHE A 34 5.24 2.18 -12.15
CA PHE A 34 3.83 2.49 -11.89
C PHE A 34 3.00 1.24 -11.52
N THR A 35 3.39 0.03 -11.94
CA THR A 35 2.75 -1.21 -11.45
C THR A 35 2.98 -1.46 -9.95
N MET A 36 4.00 -0.84 -9.34
CA MET A 36 4.20 -0.86 -7.89
C MET A 36 3.05 -0.21 -7.12
N GLN A 37 2.30 0.74 -7.70
CA GLN A 37 1.14 1.34 -7.04
C GLN A 37 0.03 0.31 -6.79
N SER A 38 -0.20 -0.58 -7.78
CA SER A 38 -1.06 -1.76 -7.58
C SER A 38 -0.44 -2.77 -6.60
N GLY A 39 0.90 -2.88 -6.58
CA GLY A 39 1.62 -3.74 -5.64
C GLY A 39 1.49 -3.29 -4.17
N PHE A 40 1.68 -2.00 -3.88
CA PHE A 40 1.41 -1.40 -2.58
C PHE A 40 -0.07 -1.56 -2.22
N GLY A 41 -0.99 -1.16 -3.11
CA GLY A 41 -2.41 -1.32 -2.90
C GLY A 41 -2.79 -2.73 -2.47
N LEU A 42 -2.42 -3.75 -3.24
CA LEU A 42 -2.71 -5.16 -2.93
C LEU A 42 -2.04 -5.62 -1.63
N LEU A 43 -0.78 -5.23 -1.38
CA LEU A 43 -0.08 -5.62 -0.16
C LEU A 43 -0.76 -5.01 1.07
N GLU A 44 -1.01 -3.70 1.06
CA GLU A 44 -1.63 -2.98 2.16
C GLU A 44 -3.07 -3.47 2.39
N ALA A 45 -3.85 -3.65 1.32
CA ALA A 45 -5.18 -4.26 1.33
C ALA A 45 -5.17 -5.66 1.96
N GLY A 46 -4.16 -6.47 1.64
CA GLY A 46 -3.98 -7.78 2.25
C GLY A 46 -3.72 -7.74 3.76
N MET A 47 -2.89 -6.78 4.22
CA MET A 47 -2.44 -6.65 5.62
C MET A 47 -3.49 -6.08 6.57
N VAL A 48 -4.31 -5.11 6.11
CA VAL A 48 -5.33 -4.46 6.94
C VAL A 48 -6.51 -5.38 7.28
N SER A 49 -7.36 -4.96 8.21
CA SER A 49 -8.65 -5.59 8.49
C SER A 49 -9.60 -5.52 7.28
N LYS A 50 -10.40 -6.57 7.03
CA LYS A 50 -11.34 -6.68 5.89
C LYS A 50 -12.28 -5.48 5.69
N LYS A 51 -12.68 -4.80 6.76
CA LYS A 51 -13.54 -3.59 6.78
C LYS A 51 -12.86 -2.28 6.32
N ASN A 52 -11.60 -2.36 5.91
CA ASN A 52 -10.76 -1.25 5.47
C ASN A 52 -9.98 -1.59 4.16
N GLU A 53 -10.30 -2.72 3.52
CA GLU A 53 -9.57 -3.24 2.35
C GLU A 53 -9.77 -2.36 1.11
N THR A 54 -10.98 -1.84 0.92
CA THR A 54 -11.28 -0.92 -0.18
C THR A 54 -10.67 0.45 0.08
N ASN A 55 -10.74 0.92 1.33
CA ASN A 55 -10.22 2.24 1.71
C ASN A 55 -8.73 2.39 1.43
N ILE A 56 -7.94 1.37 1.75
CA ILE A 56 -6.50 1.41 1.54
C ILE A 56 -6.11 1.37 0.06
N MET A 57 -6.86 0.63 -0.77
CA MET A 57 -6.76 0.70 -2.25
C MET A 57 -7.09 2.10 -2.78
N VAL A 58 -8.14 2.74 -2.27
CA VAL A 58 -8.51 4.12 -2.65
C VAL A 58 -7.43 5.12 -2.24
N LYS A 59 -6.77 4.94 -1.08
CA LYS A 59 -5.64 5.81 -0.67
C LYS A 59 -4.44 5.71 -1.63
N ASN A 60 -4.08 4.52 -2.09
CA ASN A 60 -3.05 4.33 -3.12
C ASN A 60 -3.42 5.05 -4.43
N ALA A 61 -4.69 5.00 -4.86
CA ALA A 61 -5.15 5.75 -6.03
C ALA A 61 -5.15 7.28 -5.79
N VAL A 62 -5.50 7.73 -4.58
CA VAL A 62 -5.40 9.14 -4.16
C VAL A 62 -3.95 9.63 -4.21
N ASP A 63 -2.96 8.79 -3.91
CA ASP A 63 -1.54 9.16 -3.97
C ASP A 63 -1.04 9.39 -5.40
N VAL A 64 -1.53 8.62 -6.37
CA VAL A 64 -1.30 8.89 -7.80
C VAL A 64 -2.01 10.17 -8.25
N ILE A 65 -3.24 10.42 -7.81
CA ILE A 65 -4.03 11.58 -8.24
C ILE A 65 -3.51 12.88 -7.61
N TYR A 66 -3.42 12.96 -6.28
CA TYR A 66 -3.13 14.20 -5.55
C TYR A 66 -1.65 14.41 -5.27
N GLY A 67 -0.91 13.36 -4.89
CA GLY A 67 0.55 13.40 -4.84
C GLY A 67 1.17 13.62 -6.22
N GLY A 68 0.56 13.03 -7.26
CA GLY A 68 0.94 13.29 -8.65
C GLY A 68 0.58 14.69 -9.13
N LEU A 69 -0.60 15.22 -8.78
CA LEU A 69 -1.00 16.59 -9.10
C LEU A 69 -0.02 17.62 -8.51
N SER A 70 0.39 17.47 -7.25
CA SER A 70 1.38 18.38 -6.66
C SER A 70 2.78 18.20 -7.24
N TYR A 71 3.17 16.97 -7.60
CA TYR A 71 4.45 16.73 -8.26
C TYR A 71 4.51 17.38 -9.65
N TRP A 72 3.42 17.31 -10.42
CA TRP A 72 3.26 18.03 -11.69
C TRP A 72 3.30 19.55 -11.50
N LEU A 73 2.46 20.10 -10.62
CA LEU A 73 2.35 21.55 -10.43
C LEU A 73 3.67 22.21 -10.03
N PHE A 74 4.40 21.63 -9.08
CA PHE A 74 5.62 22.24 -8.52
C PHE A 74 6.68 21.26 -8.02
N GLY A 75 6.35 19.99 -7.78
CA GLY A 75 7.32 19.05 -7.19
C GLY A 75 8.48 18.69 -8.12
N PHE A 76 8.22 18.54 -9.42
CA PHE A 76 9.27 18.35 -10.42
C PHE A 76 10.18 19.58 -10.49
N ALA A 77 9.61 20.79 -10.48
CA ALA A 77 10.36 22.05 -10.45
C ALA A 77 11.33 22.12 -9.27
N PHE A 78 10.85 21.89 -8.04
CA PHE A 78 11.71 21.91 -6.85
C PHE A 78 12.77 20.79 -6.84
N SER A 79 12.50 19.65 -7.51
CA SER A 79 13.43 18.52 -7.60
C SER A 79 14.51 18.72 -8.67
N PHE A 80 14.13 19.15 -9.87
CA PHE A 80 14.94 19.07 -11.09
C PHE A 80 14.97 20.34 -11.96
N GLY A 81 14.30 21.42 -11.56
CA GLY A 81 14.41 22.73 -12.21
C GLY A 81 15.85 23.23 -12.29
N VAL A 82 16.18 23.93 -13.39
CA VAL A 82 17.52 24.44 -13.71
C VAL A 82 17.56 25.94 -14.05
N ASP A 83 16.43 26.64 -13.97
CA ASP A 83 16.28 28.06 -14.31
C ASP A 83 16.99 28.95 -13.28
N GLU A 84 17.09 30.25 -13.59
CA GLU A 84 17.62 31.26 -12.67
C GLU A 84 16.87 31.23 -11.31
N GLY A 85 17.63 31.19 -10.21
CA GLY A 85 17.11 30.95 -8.86
C GLY A 85 17.29 29.52 -8.35
N SER A 86 17.54 28.55 -9.25
CA SER A 86 17.98 27.20 -8.88
C SER A 86 19.29 27.26 -8.09
N ASN A 87 19.33 26.58 -6.95
CA ASN A 87 20.43 26.68 -5.98
C ASN A 87 20.63 25.31 -5.29
N PRO A 88 21.69 25.10 -4.48
CA PRO A 88 21.98 23.77 -3.95
C PRO A 88 20.88 23.14 -3.07
N PHE A 89 19.93 23.92 -2.57
CA PHE A 89 18.81 23.45 -1.75
C PHE A 89 17.56 23.08 -2.56
N CYS A 90 17.26 23.76 -3.67
CA CYS A 90 16.12 23.46 -4.54
C CYS A 90 16.30 23.93 -5.99
N GLY A 91 15.62 23.24 -6.91
CA GLY A 91 15.45 23.65 -8.30
C GLY A 91 14.34 24.70 -8.45
N ILE A 92 14.42 25.45 -9.55
CA ILE A 92 13.41 26.42 -10.03
C ILE A 92 13.29 26.21 -11.54
N GLY A 93 12.08 26.37 -12.11
CA GLY A 93 11.80 26.09 -13.52
C GLY A 93 11.03 24.79 -13.74
N TYR A 94 10.50 24.57 -14.94
CA TYR A 94 9.60 23.44 -15.24
C TYR A 94 8.39 23.32 -14.28
N PHE A 95 7.79 24.46 -13.89
CA PHE A 95 6.50 24.44 -13.18
C PHE A 95 5.41 23.93 -14.11
N MET A 96 4.47 23.13 -13.59
CA MET A 96 3.52 22.36 -14.41
C MET A 96 4.21 21.47 -15.45
N THR A 97 5.48 21.11 -15.19
CA THR A 97 6.43 20.40 -16.07
C THR A 97 6.54 20.98 -17.49
N ASP A 98 6.19 22.25 -17.71
CA ASP A 98 6.27 22.84 -19.05
C ASP A 98 7.73 22.98 -19.51
N ALA A 99 8.01 22.69 -20.78
CA ALA A 99 9.37 22.51 -21.30
C ALA A 99 9.47 22.81 -22.80
N ASP A 100 10.57 23.43 -23.23
CA ASP A 100 10.76 23.80 -24.64
C ASP A 100 10.94 22.57 -25.56
N GLU A 101 10.57 22.71 -26.85
CA GLU A 101 10.68 21.64 -27.85
C GLU A 101 12.09 21.00 -27.93
N SER A 102 13.13 21.78 -27.63
CA SER A 102 14.53 21.32 -27.65
C SER A 102 14.89 20.34 -26.52
N GLU A 103 14.12 20.32 -25.42
CA GLU A 103 14.42 19.56 -24.20
C GLU A 103 13.26 18.66 -23.74
N MET A 104 12.06 18.84 -24.29
CA MET A 104 10.82 18.15 -23.90
C MET A 104 10.99 16.63 -23.76
N GLY A 105 11.80 15.99 -24.61
CA GLY A 105 12.06 14.55 -24.58
C GLY A 105 12.79 14.09 -23.31
N GLU A 106 13.79 14.85 -22.85
CA GLU A 106 14.48 14.56 -21.58
C GLU A 106 13.60 14.95 -20.39
N VAL A 107 13.01 16.14 -20.42
CA VAL A 107 12.23 16.68 -19.30
C VAL A 107 11.03 15.79 -19.01
N PHE A 108 10.25 15.41 -20.02
CA PHE A 108 9.05 14.58 -19.83
C PHE A 108 9.39 13.14 -19.44
N ALA A 109 10.46 12.54 -19.99
CA ALA A 109 10.90 11.20 -19.59
C ALA A 109 11.39 11.18 -18.13
N LYS A 110 12.19 12.17 -17.72
CA LYS A 110 12.66 12.32 -16.33
C LYS A 110 11.50 12.62 -15.38
N TYR A 111 10.57 13.48 -15.76
CA TYR A 111 9.36 13.77 -15.01
C TYR A 111 8.53 12.51 -14.77
N PHE A 112 8.22 11.75 -15.83
CA PHE A 112 7.37 10.56 -15.71
C PHE A 112 8.03 9.47 -14.84
N PHE A 113 9.35 9.29 -14.97
CA PHE A 113 10.11 8.41 -14.09
C PHE A 113 10.06 8.88 -12.62
N GLN A 114 10.35 10.15 -12.35
CA GLN A 114 10.44 10.68 -10.99
C GLN A 114 9.07 10.90 -10.32
N LEU A 115 8.01 11.09 -11.10
CA LEU A 115 6.62 11.07 -10.63
C LEU A 115 6.27 9.71 -9.98
N SER A 116 6.74 8.61 -10.58
CA SER A 116 6.54 7.28 -10.01
C SER A 116 7.25 7.11 -8.66
N PHE A 117 8.40 7.77 -8.47
CA PHE A 117 9.15 7.80 -7.21
C PHE A 117 8.48 8.69 -6.15
N ALA A 118 8.04 9.90 -6.52
CA ALA A 118 7.36 10.83 -5.62
C ALA A 118 6.03 10.27 -5.07
N THR A 119 5.24 9.64 -5.95
CA THR A 119 4.00 8.95 -5.57
C THR A 119 4.28 7.70 -4.72
N THR A 120 5.37 6.97 -4.99
CA THR A 120 5.81 5.85 -4.14
C THR A 120 6.22 6.31 -2.73
N ALA A 121 6.96 7.42 -2.61
CA ALA A 121 7.36 7.97 -1.32
C ALA A 121 6.15 8.33 -0.44
N THR A 122 5.07 8.80 -1.07
CA THR A 122 3.80 9.14 -0.39
C THR A 122 2.99 7.89 -0.05
N THR A 123 2.87 6.91 -0.97
CA THR A 123 2.09 5.69 -0.70
C THR A 123 2.68 4.83 0.44
N ILE A 124 3.99 4.87 0.69
CA ILE A 124 4.59 4.22 1.88
C ILE A 124 3.94 4.71 3.19
N VAL A 125 3.47 5.96 3.23
CA VAL A 125 2.77 6.55 4.38
C VAL A 125 1.30 6.07 4.46
N SER A 126 0.68 5.69 3.33
CA SER A 126 -0.68 5.12 3.27
C SER A 126 -0.83 3.95 4.23
N GLY A 127 0.02 2.93 4.10
CA GLY A 127 0.01 1.73 4.93
C GLY A 127 0.26 2.04 6.41
N ALA A 128 1.23 2.90 6.70
CA ALA A 128 1.50 3.35 8.08
C ALA A 128 0.29 4.05 8.72
N MET A 129 -0.50 4.79 7.95
CA MET A 129 -1.70 5.53 8.41
C MET A 129 -3.02 4.73 8.35
N ALA A 130 -3.01 3.49 7.87
CA ALA A 130 -4.22 2.71 7.58
C ALA A 130 -5.20 2.53 8.77
N GLU A 131 -6.47 2.26 8.43
CA GLU A 131 -7.61 1.96 9.31
C GLU A 131 -8.07 3.03 10.31
N ARG A 132 -7.34 4.15 10.48
CA ARG A 132 -7.69 5.22 11.44
C ARG A 132 -7.59 6.65 10.91
N VAL A 133 -6.91 6.87 9.80
CA VAL A 133 -6.83 8.20 9.16
C VAL A 133 -8.17 8.54 8.49
N ASN A 134 -8.59 9.80 8.59
CA ASN A 134 -9.72 10.33 7.81
C ASN A 134 -9.31 10.49 6.33
N LEU A 135 -10.05 9.94 5.37
CA LEU A 135 -9.64 9.97 3.96
C LEU A 135 -9.52 11.40 3.41
N LYS A 136 -10.34 12.36 3.86
CA LYS A 136 -10.24 13.76 3.41
C LYS A 136 -8.97 14.44 3.92
N ALA A 137 -8.59 14.15 5.16
CA ALA A 137 -7.30 14.58 5.71
C ALA A 137 -6.14 13.89 4.97
N TYR A 138 -6.29 12.61 4.62
CA TYR A 138 -5.31 11.87 3.83
C TYR A 138 -5.13 12.44 2.41
N THR A 139 -6.21 12.83 1.72
CA THR A 139 -6.13 13.48 0.40
C THR A 139 -5.32 14.78 0.44
N LEU A 140 -5.54 15.62 1.45
CA LEU A 140 -4.76 16.86 1.62
C LEU A 140 -3.31 16.56 2.03
N PHE A 141 -3.09 15.53 2.86
CA PHE A 141 -1.75 15.06 3.21
C PHE A 141 -0.98 14.59 1.98
N SER A 142 -1.61 13.76 1.15
CA SER A 142 -1.06 13.22 -0.09
C SER A 142 -0.58 14.33 -1.03
N PHE A 143 -1.40 15.36 -1.24
CA PHE A 143 -1.03 16.53 -2.03
C PHE A 143 0.20 17.26 -1.48
N VAL A 144 0.26 17.54 -0.17
CA VAL A 144 1.33 18.39 0.41
C VAL A 144 2.62 17.59 0.73
N ASN A 145 2.51 16.31 1.08
CA ASN A 145 3.64 15.48 1.51
C ASN A 145 4.66 15.22 0.38
N THR A 146 4.29 15.42 -0.88
CA THR A 146 5.23 15.46 -2.01
C THR A 146 6.43 16.40 -1.74
N LEU A 147 6.26 17.48 -0.98
CA LEU A 147 7.37 18.36 -0.55
C LEU A 147 8.42 17.63 0.33
N ALA A 148 8.03 16.60 1.09
CA ALA A 148 8.99 15.79 1.85
C ALA A 148 9.93 14.98 0.93
N PHE A 149 9.50 14.65 -0.29
CA PHE A 149 10.32 14.01 -1.34
C PHE A 149 11.18 15.02 -2.12
N CYS A 150 10.60 16.15 -2.54
CA CYS A 150 11.20 17.02 -3.56
C CYS A 150 12.57 17.59 -3.17
N PHE A 151 12.74 18.07 -1.94
CA PHE A 151 14.01 18.65 -1.51
C PHE A 151 15.12 17.58 -1.33
N PRO A 152 14.90 16.44 -0.65
CA PRO A 152 15.83 15.31 -0.68
C PRO A 152 16.20 14.82 -2.09
N ALA A 153 15.22 14.74 -3.01
CA ALA A 153 15.47 14.41 -4.41
C ALA A 153 16.38 15.45 -5.08
N HIS A 154 16.16 16.75 -4.84
CA HIS A 154 17.07 17.79 -5.33
C HIS A 154 18.47 17.67 -4.74
N TRP A 155 18.61 17.51 -3.42
CA TRP A 155 19.91 17.47 -2.75
C TRP A 155 20.79 16.31 -3.23
N ILE A 156 20.18 15.18 -3.57
CA ILE A 156 20.86 13.92 -3.92
C ILE A 156 20.99 13.74 -5.43
N TRP A 157 19.99 14.12 -6.23
CA TRP A 157 19.97 13.88 -7.69
C TRP A 157 20.02 15.15 -8.55
N GLY A 158 19.49 16.27 -8.04
CA GLY A 158 19.50 17.56 -8.72
C GLY A 158 20.90 17.97 -9.18
N LYS A 159 20.99 18.71 -10.30
CA LYS A 159 22.27 19.06 -10.95
C LYS A 159 23.28 19.70 -9.99
N ASN A 160 22.79 20.59 -9.12
CA ASN A 160 23.58 21.36 -8.17
C ASN A 160 23.35 20.95 -6.70
N GLY A 161 22.70 19.81 -6.46
CA GLY A 161 22.26 19.39 -5.12
C GLY A 161 23.42 19.26 -4.13
N TRP A 162 23.30 19.86 -2.94
CA TRP A 162 24.44 19.97 -2.02
C TRP A 162 24.99 18.62 -1.52
N LEU A 163 24.14 17.60 -1.27
CA LEU A 163 24.61 16.26 -0.91
C LEU A 163 25.31 15.56 -2.08
N LYS A 164 24.82 15.76 -3.31
CA LYS A 164 25.47 15.29 -4.55
C LYS A 164 26.87 15.87 -4.68
N THR A 165 27.04 17.18 -4.48
CA THR A 165 28.35 17.85 -4.48
C THR A 165 29.28 17.33 -3.37
N MET A 166 28.75 16.84 -2.25
CA MET A 166 29.56 16.18 -1.20
C MET A 166 30.01 14.74 -1.57
N GLY A 167 29.44 14.15 -2.62
CA GLY A 167 29.73 12.78 -3.06
C GLY A 167 28.83 11.71 -2.42
N VAL A 168 27.59 12.07 -2.06
CA VAL A 168 26.56 11.09 -1.67
C VAL A 168 26.30 10.15 -2.85
N VAL A 169 26.01 8.89 -2.55
CA VAL A 169 25.63 7.89 -3.54
C VAL A 169 24.33 7.23 -3.11
N ASP A 170 23.31 7.45 -3.91
CA ASP A 170 22.01 6.78 -3.82
C ASP A 170 21.46 6.67 -5.24
N VAL A 171 21.64 5.51 -5.85
CA VAL A 171 21.34 5.32 -7.27
C VAL A 171 19.84 5.40 -7.52
N ALA A 172 19.01 4.74 -6.72
CA ALA A 172 17.59 4.54 -7.02
C ALA A 172 16.60 5.06 -5.96
N GLY A 173 17.00 5.55 -4.79
CA GLY A 173 16.09 6.28 -3.89
C GLY A 173 15.92 5.70 -2.50
N CYS A 174 16.95 5.09 -1.95
CA CYS A 174 16.96 4.61 -0.57
C CYS A 174 16.70 5.77 0.41
N GLY A 175 17.27 6.95 0.14
CA GLY A 175 17.00 8.22 0.79
C GLY A 175 15.68 8.85 0.33
N PRO A 176 15.62 9.50 -0.85
CA PRO A 176 14.47 10.30 -1.28
C PRO A 176 13.12 9.58 -1.31
N VAL A 177 13.07 8.27 -1.56
CA VAL A 177 11.81 7.50 -1.60
C VAL A 177 11.57 6.79 -0.27
N HIS A 178 12.44 5.84 0.08
CA HIS A 178 12.16 4.92 1.19
C HIS A 178 12.46 5.53 2.57
N LEU A 179 13.56 6.27 2.74
CA LEU A 179 13.85 6.93 4.02
C LEU A 179 12.83 8.04 4.29
N VAL A 180 12.50 8.84 3.27
CA VAL A 180 11.43 9.85 3.35
C VAL A 180 10.10 9.19 3.74
N GLY A 181 9.59 8.25 2.94
CA GLY A 181 8.30 7.61 3.19
C GLY A 181 8.25 6.87 4.53
N GLY A 182 9.32 6.16 4.91
CA GLY A 182 9.41 5.45 6.18
C GLY A 182 9.44 6.36 7.41
N VAL A 183 10.17 7.48 7.35
CA VAL A 183 10.21 8.46 8.45
C VAL A 183 8.92 9.27 8.52
N SER A 184 8.34 9.66 7.37
CA SER A 184 7.01 10.25 7.29
C SER A 184 5.95 9.30 7.88
N GLY A 185 6.02 8.01 7.58
CA GLY A 185 5.20 6.95 8.18
C GLY A 185 5.35 6.85 9.70
N LEU A 186 6.57 6.93 10.21
CA LEU A 186 6.84 6.92 11.66
C LEU A 186 6.20 8.12 12.35
N VAL A 187 6.41 9.33 11.83
CA VAL A 187 5.79 10.54 12.38
C VAL A 187 4.26 10.46 12.28
N ALA A 188 3.73 10.01 11.15
CA ALA A 188 2.28 9.88 10.96
C ALA A 188 1.65 8.91 11.97
N THR A 189 2.25 7.74 12.22
CA THR A 189 1.70 6.82 13.24
C THR A 189 1.88 7.32 14.68
N LEU A 190 2.96 8.06 14.97
CA LEU A 190 3.14 8.66 16.30
C LEU A 190 2.10 9.75 16.58
N VAL A 191 1.79 10.59 15.58
CA VAL A 191 0.75 11.64 15.67
C VAL A 191 -0.65 11.01 15.76
N LEU A 192 -0.97 10.05 14.89
CA LEU A 192 -2.27 9.36 14.89
C LEU A 192 -2.53 8.54 16.16
N LYS A 193 -1.46 8.00 16.78
CA LYS A 193 -1.49 7.00 17.87
C LYS A 193 -2.05 5.64 17.41
N PRO A 194 -1.93 4.57 18.22
CA PRO A 194 -2.41 3.24 17.86
C PRO A 194 -3.89 3.16 17.49
N ARG A 195 -4.25 2.15 16.68
CA ARG A 195 -5.65 1.78 16.44
C ARG A 195 -6.34 1.37 17.72
N THR A 196 -7.64 1.66 17.80
CA THR A 196 -8.50 1.31 18.93
C THR A 196 -8.50 -0.20 19.10
N GLY A 197 -8.20 -0.68 20.31
CA GLY A 197 -8.13 -2.11 20.59
C GLY A 197 -6.89 -2.82 20.05
N ARG A 198 -5.91 -2.12 19.45
CA ARG A 198 -4.63 -2.74 19.06
C ARG A 198 -3.86 -3.32 20.26
N TYR A 199 -3.91 -2.64 21.38
CA TYR A 199 -3.27 -3.03 22.63
C TYR A 199 -4.32 -3.16 23.75
N ASP A 200 -4.17 -4.16 24.61
CA ASP A 200 -5.02 -4.34 25.79
C ASP A 200 -4.73 -3.32 26.91
N LYS A 201 -5.47 -3.37 28.03
CA LYS A 201 -5.24 -2.47 29.18
C LYS A 201 -3.88 -2.66 29.88
N LYS A 202 -3.21 -3.79 29.68
CA LYS A 202 -1.83 -4.06 30.15
C LYS A 202 -0.80 -3.62 29.10
N GLY A 203 -1.25 -3.26 27.91
CA GLY A 203 -0.47 -2.86 26.75
C GLY A 203 0.18 -4.02 25.99
N ASN A 204 -0.39 -5.23 26.10
CA ASN A 204 -0.05 -6.37 25.23
C ASN A 204 -0.68 -6.17 23.85
N PRO A 205 -0.03 -6.58 22.75
CA PRO A 205 -0.61 -6.51 21.42
C PRO A 205 -1.72 -7.56 21.25
N ASN A 206 -2.91 -7.11 20.83
CA ASN A 206 -3.97 -7.99 20.38
C ASN A 206 -3.66 -8.52 18.97
N LYS A 207 -4.05 -9.77 18.70
CA LYS A 207 -3.87 -10.38 17.37
C LYS A 207 -4.78 -9.69 16.35
N LEU A 208 -4.17 -9.14 15.30
CA LEU A 208 -4.88 -8.62 14.15
C LEU A 208 -5.16 -9.74 13.15
N THR A 209 -6.27 -9.63 12.43
CA THR A 209 -6.62 -10.48 11.30
C THR A 209 -6.41 -9.71 10.01
N MET A 210 -5.42 -10.14 9.21
CA MET A 210 -5.21 -9.66 7.84
C MET A 210 -6.42 -10.03 6.96
N ALA A 211 -6.79 -9.16 6.02
CA ALA A 211 -7.94 -9.37 5.12
C ALA A 211 -7.68 -10.47 4.08
N SER A 212 -6.47 -10.51 3.50
CA SER A 212 -6.12 -11.45 2.44
C SER A 212 -4.61 -11.74 2.41
N PRO A 213 -4.14 -12.90 2.91
CA PRO A 213 -2.75 -13.32 2.74
C PRO A 213 -2.34 -13.43 1.27
N THR A 214 -3.29 -13.77 0.39
CA THR A 214 -3.09 -13.85 -1.06
C THR A 214 -2.77 -12.47 -1.65
N ASN A 215 -3.46 -11.42 -1.23
CA ASN A 215 -3.20 -10.05 -1.71
C ASN A 215 -1.84 -9.55 -1.21
N VAL A 216 -1.41 -9.93 0.01
CA VAL A 216 -0.05 -9.66 0.51
C VAL A 216 1.01 -10.24 -0.43
N LEU A 217 0.85 -11.51 -0.83
CA LEU A 217 1.80 -12.18 -1.73
C LEU A 217 1.75 -11.62 -3.16
N LEU A 218 0.55 -11.39 -3.72
CA LEU A 218 0.38 -10.78 -5.04
C LEU A 218 0.98 -9.38 -5.11
N GLY A 219 0.71 -8.54 -4.09
CA GLY A 219 1.32 -7.23 -3.94
C GLY A 219 2.84 -7.31 -3.84
N THR A 220 3.37 -8.24 -3.04
CA THR A 220 4.82 -8.49 -2.94
C THR A 220 5.43 -8.87 -4.29
N PHE A 221 4.79 -9.72 -5.10
CA PHE A 221 5.28 -10.07 -6.44
C PHE A 221 5.24 -8.88 -7.41
N MET A 222 4.19 -8.06 -7.38
CA MET A 222 4.12 -6.84 -8.20
C MET A 222 5.17 -5.80 -7.78
N LEU A 223 5.42 -5.64 -6.48
CA LEU A 223 6.50 -4.79 -5.97
C LEU A 223 7.87 -5.32 -6.39
N TRP A 224 8.09 -6.63 -6.36
CA TRP A 224 9.36 -7.25 -6.76
C TRP A 224 9.64 -7.08 -8.26
N TRP A 225 8.62 -7.26 -9.12
CA TRP A 225 8.67 -6.93 -10.54
C TRP A 225 8.97 -5.44 -10.76
N GLY A 226 8.22 -4.56 -10.10
CA GLY A 226 8.39 -3.12 -10.18
C GLY A 226 9.79 -2.65 -9.75
N TRP A 227 10.38 -3.30 -8.74
CA TRP A 227 11.72 -2.97 -8.23
C TRP A 227 12.84 -3.20 -9.26
N LEU A 228 12.63 -4.09 -10.24
CA LEU A 228 13.56 -4.25 -11.36
C LEU A 228 13.54 -2.99 -12.24
N GLY A 229 12.37 -2.45 -12.58
CA GLY A 229 12.24 -1.15 -13.24
C GLY A 229 12.83 -0.01 -12.39
N PHE A 230 12.55 -0.02 -11.09
CA PHE A 230 13.03 0.96 -10.11
C PHE A 230 14.56 1.09 -10.10
N ASN A 231 15.27 -0.02 -9.87
CA ASN A 231 16.72 -0.01 -9.73
C ASN A 231 17.48 -0.01 -11.06
N CYS A 232 16.96 -0.68 -12.09
CA CYS A 232 17.64 -0.77 -13.38
C CYS A 232 17.35 0.46 -14.26
N GLY A 233 16.16 1.05 -14.15
CA GLY A 233 15.82 2.33 -14.78
C GLY A 233 16.63 3.50 -14.23
N SER A 234 16.99 3.46 -12.94
CA SER A 234 17.77 4.51 -12.26
C SER A 234 19.20 4.70 -12.75
N THR A 235 19.69 3.86 -13.67
CA THR A 235 20.93 4.17 -14.42
C THR A 235 20.73 5.18 -15.55
N PHE A 236 19.50 5.66 -15.74
CA PHE A 236 19.13 6.71 -16.72
C PHE A 236 19.68 6.44 -18.12
N GLY A 237 19.49 5.20 -18.57
CA GLY A 237 19.79 4.74 -19.94
C GLY A 237 20.46 3.37 -20.01
N ILE A 238 20.76 2.99 -21.25
CA ILE A 238 21.49 1.78 -21.67
C ILE A 238 22.66 2.08 -22.63
N THR A 239 22.69 3.24 -23.30
CA THR A 239 23.79 3.64 -24.17
C THR A 239 25.04 4.03 -23.38
N GLY A 240 26.17 4.33 -24.04
CA GLY A 240 27.44 4.72 -23.38
C GLY A 240 28.16 3.63 -22.57
N GLY A 241 27.47 2.55 -22.21
CA GLY A 241 27.92 1.55 -21.25
C GLY A 241 26.97 1.37 -20.06
N LYS A 242 25.96 2.25 -19.91
CA LYS A 242 24.93 2.20 -18.86
C LYS A 242 24.23 0.85 -18.75
N TRP A 243 24.05 0.13 -19.87
CA TRP A 243 23.47 -1.22 -19.85
C TRP A 243 24.21 -2.19 -18.91
N LYS A 244 25.51 -2.00 -18.68
CA LYS A 244 26.30 -2.82 -17.73
C LYS A 244 25.91 -2.52 -16.28
N LEU A 245 25.66 -1.25 -15.97
CA LEU A 245 25.18 -0.80 -14.67
C LEU A 245 23.73 -1.26 -14.45
N ALA A 246 22.86 -1.11 -15.45
CA ALA A 246 21.48 -1.59 -15.42
C ALA A 246 21.42 -3.11 -15.18
N SER A 247 22.21 -3.88 -15.92
CA SER A 247 22.30 -5.34 -15.79
C SER A 247 22.82 -5.75 -14.41
N ARG A 248 23.81 -5.03 -13.87
CA ARG A 248 24.30 -5.24 -12.50
C ARG A 248 23.21 -4.93 -11.47
N SER A 249 22.48 -3.81 -11.63
CA SER A 249 21.34 -3.45 -10.77
C SER A 249 20.31 -4.57 -10.72
N ALA A 250 19.99 -5.23 -11.84
CA ALA A 250 19.02 -6.32 -11.87
C ALA A 250 19.47 -7.51 -11.00
N VAL A 251 20.71 -7.96 -11.18
CA VAL A 251 21.29 -9.08 -10.42
C VAL A 251 21.42 -8.74 -8.93
N VAL A 252 21.90 -7.54 -8.62
CA VAL A 252 22.04 -7.04 -7.23
C VAL A 252 20.67 -6.93 -6.54
N THR A 253 19.63 -6.52 -7.26
CA THR A 253 18.25 -6.40 -6.75
C THR A 253 17.68 -7.77 -6.39
N LEU A 254 17.77 -8.75 -7.29
CA LEU A 254 17.30 -10.11 -7.00
C LEU A 254 18.10 -10.78 -5.88
N ASN A 255 19.43 -10.67 -5.88
CA ASN A 255 20.24 -11.29 -4.84
C ASN A 255 19.96 -10.66 -3.45
N GLY A 256 19.72 -9.35 -3.38
CA GLY A 256 19.30 -8.67 -2.15
C GLY A 256 17.94 -9.14 -1.64
N SER A 257 16.94 -9.25 -2.52
CA SER A 257 15.61 -9.74 -2.14
C SER A 257 15.62 -11.21 -1.71
N ILE A 258 16.45 -12.04 -2.34
CA ILE A 258 16.67 -13.45 -1.95
C ILE A 258 17.27 -13.51 -0.55
N GLY A 259 18.31 -12.72 -0.26
CA GLY A 259 18.93 -12.67 1.07
C GLY A 259 17.93 -12.26 2.15
N GLY A 260 17.17 -11.19 1.91
CA GLY A 260 16.14 -10.70 2.84
C GLY A 260 14.98 -11.68 3.02
N GLY A 261 14.52 -12.32 1.93
CA GLY A 261 13.45 -13.32 1.96
C GLY A 261 13.85 -14.61 2.70
N ILE A 262 15.11 -15.05 2.58
CA ILE A 262 15.65 -16.14 3.39
C ILE A 262 15.62 -15.77 4.87
N PHE A 263 16.02 -14.55 5.25
CA PHE A 263 15.90 -14.12 6.65
C PHE A 263 14.44 -14.13 7.11
N GLY A 264 13.51 -13.50 6.38
CA GLY A 264 12.10 -13.43 6.76
C GLY A 264 11.45 -14.82 6.91
N MET A 265 11.83 -15.76 6.04
CA MET A 265 11.41 -17.17 6.12
C MET A 265 11.96 -17.87 7.37
N VAL A 266 13.28 -17.82 7.59
CA VAL A 266 13.93 -18.45 8.75
C VAL A 266 13.44 -17.85 10.07
N TYR A 267 13.32 -16.52 10.13
CA TYR A 267 12.80 -15.80 11.29
C TYR A 267 11.37 -16.22 11.62
N SER A 268 10.50 -16.38 10.60
CA SER A 268 9.14 -16.87 10.79
C SER A 268 9.11 -18.25 11.46
N TYR A 269 9.82 -19.23 10.88
CA TYR A 269 9.85 -20.60 11.40
C TYR A 269 10.35 -20.66 12.85
N ILE A 270 11.44 -19.96 13.16
CA ILE A 270 12.04 -19.93 14.50
C ILE A 270 11.14 -19.20 15.52
N ALA A 271 10.63 -18.02 15.18
CA ALA A 271 9.88 -17.20 16.14
C ALA A 271 8.42 -17.66 16.34
N TYR A 272 7.83 -18.38 15.38
CA TYR A 272 6.40 -18.70 15.35
C TYR A 272 6.07 -20.20 15.31
N LYS A 273 6.97 -21.04 15.85
CA LYS A 273 6.78 -22.50 16.06
C LYS A 273 6.50 -23.23 14.75
N ASP A 274 7.50 -23.24 13.88
CA ASP A 274 7.51 -23.96 12.60
C ASP A 274 6.40 -23.51 11.63
N LYS A 275 6.04 -22.23 11.67
CA LYS A 275 5.07 -21.61 10.75
C LYS A 275 5.71 -20.44 9.99
N LEU A 276 5.50 -20.42 8.68
CA LEU A 276 5.81 -19.26 7.85
C LEU A 276 4.75 -18.18 8.08
N LEU A 277 5.17 -16.99 8.51
CA LEU A 277 4.31 -15.82 8.63
C LEU A 277 4.40 -15.03 7.33
N ILE A 278 3.26 -14.85 6.66
CA ILE A 278 3.20 -14.18 5.35
C ILE A 278 3.64 -12.72 5.46
N ASP A 279 3.31 -12.03 6.55
CA ASP A 279 3.73 -10.67 6.82
C ASP A 279 5.25 -10.57 7.01
N GLN A 280 5.85 -11.40 7.87
CA GLN A 280 7.30 -11.38 8.10
C GLN A 280 8.10 -11.85 6.88
N PHE A 281 7.56 -12.78 6.10
CA PHE A 281 8.17 -13.22 4.84
C PHE A 281 8.21 -12.08 3.81
N ALA A 282 7.09 -11.39 3.60
CA ALA A 282 7.02 -10.22 2.74
C ALA A 282 7.93 -9.08 3.24
N THR A 283 7.88 -8.75 4.53
CA THR A 283 8.76 -7.77 5.19
C THR A 283 10.25 -8.10 4.96
N GLY A 284 10.64 -9.38 5.03
CA GLY A 284 12.02 -9.80 4.78
C GLY A 284 12.47 -9.52 3.34
N ILE A 285 11.66 -9.90 2.34
CA ILE A 285 11.92 -9.65 0.91
C ILE A 285 12.04 -8.14 0.66
N LEU A 286 11.08 -7.36 1.13
CA LEU A 286 10.99 -5.92 0.88
C LEU A 286 12.09 -5.13 1.62
N GLY A 287 12.42 -5.51 2.86
CA GLY A 287 13.55 -4.93 3.59
C GLY A 287 14.88 -5.20 2.87
N GLY A 288 15.04 -6.39 2.30
CA GLY A 288 16.19 -6.71 1.43
C GLY A 288 16.27 -5.83 0.18
N LEU A 289 15.13 -5.62 -0.50
CA LEU A 289 15.01 -4.74 -1.67
C LEU A 289 15.33 -3.27 -1.35
N VAL A 290 14.77 -2.72 -0.27
CA VAL A 290 15.06 -1.34 0.19
C VAL A 290 16.56 -1.17 0.47
N SER A 291 17.17 -2.12 1.17
CA SER A 291 18.59 -2.02 1.55
C SER A 291 19.57 -2.06 0.39
N ILE A 292 19.22 -2.67 -0.76
CA ILE A 292 20.09 -2.65 -1.96
C ILE A 292 19.84 -1.45 -2.88
N THR A 293 18.80 -0.64 -2.63
CA THR A 293 18.31 0.38 -3.58
C THR A 293 19.34 1.51 -3.83
N ALA A 294 20.05 1.99 -2.80
CA ALA A 294 21.07 3.02 -3.01
C ALA A 294 22.34 2.51 -3.70
N ILE A 295 22.64 1.23 -3.59
CA ILE A 295 23.91 0.62 -4.01
C ILE A 295 23.76 -0.23 -5.28
N CYS A 296 22.58 -0.28 -5.90
CA CYS A 296 22.22 -1.31 -6.89
C CYS A 296 23.19 -1.41 -8.08
N ALA A 297 23.62 -0.26 -8.62
CA ALA A 297 24.57 -0.20 -9.74
C ALA A 297 26.05 -0.31 -9.30
N VAL A 298 26.36 -0.30 -8.00
CA VAL A 298 27.73 -0.20 -7.46
C VAL A 298 28.06 -1.23 -6.38
N ALA A 299 27.30 -2.32 -6.26
CA ALA A 299 27.65 -3.48 -5.42
C ALA A 299 28.16 -4.67 -6.26
N ARG A 300 28.90 -5.60 -5.66
CA ARG A 300 29.13 -6.93 -6.25
C ARG A 300 27.90 -7.82 -6.02
N PRO A 301 27.53 -8.71 -6.96
CA PRO A 301 26.39 -9.60 -6.82
C PRO A 301 26.34 -10.43 -5.52
N TRP A 302 27.48 -10.88 -4.99
CA TRP A 302 27.51 -11.66 -3.74
C TRP A 302 27.32 -10.79 -2.48
N GLU A 303 27.78 -9.54 -2.50
CA GLU A 303 27.63 -8.60 -1.37
C GLU A 303 26.16 -8.24 -1.17
N SER A 304 25.44 -8.07 -2.28
CA SER A 304 24.02 -7.71 -2.24
C SER A 304 23.16 -8.73 -1.51
N PHE A 305 23.49 -10.02 -1.57
CA PHE A 305 22.83 -11.06 -0.78
C PHE A 305 22.99 -10.80 0.73
N ILE A 306 24.19 -10.44 1.17
CA ILE A 306 24.49 -10.16 2.59
C ILE A 306 23.82 -8.84 3.02
N ILE A 307 23.92 -7.80 2.21
CA ILE A 307 23.25 -6.50 2.45
C ILE A 307 21.74 -6.70 2.58
N GLY A 308 21.14 -7.49 1.68
CA GLY A 308 19.73 -7.82 1.70
C GLY A 308 19.30 -8.69 2.88
N PHE A 309 20.10 -9.69 3.26
CA PHE A 309 19.87 -10.51 4.46
C PHE A 309 19.85 -9.66 5.73
N VAL A 310 20.80 -8.73 5.88
CA VAL A 310 20.81 -7.78 7.01
C VAL A 310 19.65 -6.79 6.91
N GLY A 311 19.23 -6.38 5.71
CA GLY A 311 18.03 -5.57 5.49
C GLY A 311 16.75 -6.26 5.96
N GLY A 312 16.54 -7.52 5.58
CA GLY A 312 15.43 -8.34 6.06
C GLY A 312 15.45 -8.56 7.57
N LEU A 313 16.64 -8.75 8.17
CA LEU A 313 16.84 -8.82 9.61
C LEU A 313 16.34 -7.56 10.31
N ILE A 314 16.79 -6.39 9.83
CA ILE A 314 16.44 -5.09 10.40
C ILE A 314 14.95 -4.79 10.26
N ALA A 315 14.33 -5.13 9.12
CA ALA A 315 12.90 -4.96 8.89
C ALA A 315 12.04 -5.83 9.83
N CYS A 316 12.24 -7.16 9.83
CA CYS A 316 11.46 -8.10 10.65
C CYS A 316 11.63 -7.84 12.17
N MET A 317 12.87 -7.62 12.62
CA MET A 317 13.12 -7.29 14.03
C MET A 317 12.57 -5.90 14.39
N GLY A 318 12.58 -4.95 13.45
CA GLY A 318 11.98 -3.64 13.61
C GLY A 318 10.46 -3.68 13.78
N CYS A 319 9.73 -4.52 13.03
CA CYS A 319 8.29 -4.75 13.23
C CYS A 319 7.97 -5.24 14.65
N THR A 320 8.82 -6.15 15.14
CA THR A 320 8.75 -6.66 16.52
C THR A 320 9.09 -5.59 17.56
N MET A 321 10.07 -4.73 17.27
CA MET A 321 10.45 -3.60 18.13
C MET A 321 9.34 -2.56 18.23
N LEU A 322 8.76 -2.09 17.12
CA LEU A 322 7.65 -1.13 17.14
C LEU A 322 6.44 -1.67 17.92
N THR A 323 6.12 -2.96 17.72
CA THR A 323 5.06 -3.62 18.48
C THR A 323 5.32 -3.59 19.99
N LYS A 324 6.57 -3.82 20.44
CA LYS A 324 6.97 -3.72 21.86
C LYS A 324 6.95 -2.28 22.39
N LEU A 325 7.30 -1.30 21.55
CA LEU A 325 7.25 0.14 21.86
C LEU A 325 5.82 0.71 21.80
N ARG A 326 4.81 -0.12 21.49
CA ARG A 326 3.40 0.26 21.31
C ARG A 326 3.18 1.27 20.18
N ILE A 327 4.05 1.24 19.17
CA ILE A 327 3.92 2.00 17.92
C ILE A 327 3.22 1.07 16.91
N ASP A 328 2.03 1.48 16.47
CA ASP A 328 1.15 0.65 15.65
C ASP A 328 1.25 0.99 14.17
N ASP A 329 2.19 0.33 13.51
CA ASP A 329 2.31 0.30 12.05
C ASP A 329 1.47 -0.88 11.51
N PRO A 330 0.37 -0.63 10.75
CA PRO A 330 -0.51 -1.69 10.25
C PRO A 330 0.11 -2.65 9.25
N VAL A 331 1.08 -2.19 8.47
CA VAL A 331 1.65 -2.90 7.32
C VAL A 331 3.11 -3.29 7.55
N GLY A 332 3.80 -2.61 8.46
CA GLY A 332 5.25 -2.73 8.64
C GLY A 332 6.03 -1.81 7.68
N CYS A 333 5.41 -0.73 7.20
CA CYS A 333 6.05 0.24 6.31
C CYS A 333 7.28 0.91 6.95
N VAL A 334 7.22 1.24 8.24
CA VAL A 334 8.29 1.96 8.93
C VAL A 334 9.56 1.09 9.02
N PRO A 335 9.56 -0.16 9.52
CA PRO A 335 10.77 -0.96 9.54
C PRO A 335 11.28 -1.33 8.14
N THR A 336 10.36 -1.64 7.23
CA THR A 336 10.67 -2.00 5.85
C THR A 336 11.36 -0.86 5.11
N HIS A 337 10.90 0.38 5.28
CA HIS A 337 11.43 1.53 4.54
C HIS A 337 12.40 2.41 5.35
N PHE A 338 12.09 2.82 6.58
CA PHE A 338 13.02 3.64 7.39
C PHE A 338 14.25 2.84 7.80
N PHE A 339 14.09 1.76 8.58
CA PHE A 339 15.25 1.10 9.19
C PHE A 339 16.13 0.41 8.13
N SER A 340 15.52 -0.22 7.13
CA SER A 340 16.26 -0.82 6.01
C SER A 340 16.95 0.22 5.12
N SER A 341 16.44 1.46 5.03
CA SER A 341 17.14 2.55 4.33
C SER A 341 18.31 3.12 5.09
N VAL A 342 18.21 3.23 6.42
CA VAL A 342 19.36 3.58 7.27
C VAL A 342 20.50 2.58 7.02
N TRP A 343 20.17 1.28 6.98
CA TRP A 343 21.14 0.25 6.63
C TRP A 343 21.62 0.34 5.18
N GLY A 344 20.74 0.57 4.20
CA GLY A 344 21.12 0.66 2.78
C GLY A 344 22.08 1.81 2.48
N LEU A 345 21.85 2.99 3.07
CA LEU A 345 22.76 4.13 2.95
C LEU A 345 24.11 3.87 3.66
N ILE A 346 24.12 3.20 4.82
CA ILE A 346 25.35 2.73 5.46
C ILE A 346 26.08 1.71 4.58
N ALA A 347 25.37 0.77 3.97
CA ALA A 347 25.93 -0.27 3.11
C ALA A 347 26.64 0.32 1.89
N VAL A 348 26.16 1.42 1.31
CA VAL A 348 26.92 2.19 0.30
C VAL A 348 28.28 2.64 0.83
N GLY A 349 28.32 3.23 2.03
CA GLY A 349 29.55 3.71 2.66
C GLY A 349 30.57 2.60 2.93
N LEU A 350 30.10 1.36 3.08
CA LEU A 350 30.94 0.19 3.35
C LEU A 350 31.35 -0.56 2.07
N PHE A 351 30.41 -0.81 1.15
CA PHE A 351 30.53 -1.76 0.04
C PHE A 351 30.59 -1.15 -1.36
N ALA A 352 30.45 0.17 -1.55
CA ALA A 352 30.41 0.73 -2.91
C ALA A 352 31.69 0.41 -3.72
N GLU A 353 31.51 -0.07 -4.95
CA GLU A 353 32.53 -0.04 -6.00
C GLU A 353 32.70 1.39 -6.51
N LYS A 354 33.92 1.73 -6.92
CA LYS A 354 34.12 2.86 -7.83
C LYS A 354 33.47 2.55 -9.18
N ASP A 355 32.65 3.46 -9.67
CA ASP A 355 32.12 3.44 -11.03
C ASP A 355 33.03 4.27 -11.95
N THR A 356 33.38 3.70 -13.10
CA THR A 356 34.21 4.34 -14.13
C THR A 356 33.47 4.49 -15.45
N LEU A 357 32.14 4.30 -15.46
CA LEU A 357 31.28 4.48 -16.63
C LEU A 357 30.50 5.79 -16.53
N GLU A 358 29.70 5.95 -15.47
CA GLU A 358 28.80 7.10 -15.28
C GLU A 358 29.16 7.96 -14.05
N ASN A 359 30.25 7.61 -13.36
CA ASN A 359 30.70 8.20 -12.11
C ASN A 359 29.64 8.18 -10.99
N LEU A 360 28.73 7.20 -10.97
CA LEU A 360 27.71 7.05 -9.91
C LEU A 360 28.33 6.91 -8.51
N SER A 361 29.56 6.43 -8.41
CA SER A 361 30.40 6.53 -7.21
C SER A 361 31.85 6.76 -7.61
N GLU A 362 32.36 7.97 -7.37
CA GLU A 362 33.74 8.34 -7.70
C GLU A 362 34.80 7.57 -6.90
N ASP A 363 34.42 7.00 -5.75
CA ASP A 363 35.29 6.34 -4.78
C ASP A 363 34.74 4.98 -4.35
N TYR A 364 35.61 4.15 -3.79
CA TYR A 364 35.22 2.91 -3.11
C TYR A 364 34.58 3.17 -1.73
N GLY A 365 33.83 2.18 -1.23
CA GLY A 365 33.44 2.07 0.18
C GLY A 365 34.58 1.58 1.07
N VAL A 366 34.42 1.72 2.39
CA VAL A 366 35.48 1.46 3.38
C VAL A 366 36.04 0.03 3.31
N PHE A 367 35.20 -0.99 3.11
CA PHE A 367 35.68 -2.39 3.01
C PHE A 367 36.46 -2.69 1.72
N LYS A 368 36.49 -1.76 0.77
CA LYS A 368 37.21 -1.85 -0.51
C LYS A 368 38.40 -0.90 -0.59
N GLY A 369 38.88 -0.41 0.57
CA GLY A 369 40.00 0.54 0.66
C GLY A 369 39.60 2.00 0.42
N GLY A 370 38.30 2.31 0.38
CA GLY A 370 37.79 3.67 0.24
C GLY A 370 37.95 4.52 1.51
N SER A 371 37.84 5.84 1.34
CA SER A 371 37.94 6.80 2.44
C SER A 371 36.69 6.78 3.33
N TRP A 372 36.91 6.92 4.64
CA TRP A 372 35.86 7.18 5.64
C TRP A 372 34.97 8.39 5.31
N LYS A 373 35.44 9.33 4.45
CA LYS A 373 34.62 10.41 3.90
C LYS A 373 33.30 9.89 3.31
N LYS A 374 33.33 8.80 2.54
CA LYS A 374 32.10 8.27 1.89
C LYS A 374 31.09 7.80 2.93
N LEU A 375 31.50 7.02 3.93
CA LEU A 375 30.62 6.62 5.02
C LEU A 375 30.08 7.82 5.81
N GLY A 376 30.92 8.83 6.07
CA GLY A 376 30.50 10.08 6.73
C GLY A 376 29.43 10.84 5.94
N VAL A 377 29.57 10.95 4.61
CA VAL A 377 28.59 11.61 3.74
C VAL A 377 27.27 10.82 3.66
N GLN A 378 27.32 9.48 3.59
CA GLN A 378 26.11 8.65 3.65
C GLN A 378 25.36 8.79 4.98
N LEU A 379 26.09 8.82 6.10
CA LEU A 379 25.50 9.04 7.43
C LEU A 379 24.90 10.45 7.55
N LEU A 380 25.57 11.48 7.03
CA LEU A 380 25.03 12.84 6.97
C LEU A 380 23.73 12.90 6.15
N ALA A 381 23.71 12.29 4.96
CA ALA A 381 22.52 12.20 4.12
C ALA A 381 21.36 11.50 4.87
N THR A 382 21.66 10.37 5.53
CA THR A 382 20.68 9.63 6.35
C THR A 382 20.07 10.51 7.43
N VAL A 383 20.90 11.23 8.19
CA VAL A 383 20.42 12.11 9.27
C VAL A 383 19.61 13.27 8.72
N VAL A 384 20.11 13.97 7.70
CA VAL A 384 19.47 15.20 7.20
C VAL A 384 18.16 14.91 6.47
N VAL A 385 18.10 13.84 5.66
CA VAL A 385 16.82 13.39 5.06
C VAL A 385 15.83 12.96 6.15
N SER A 386 16.26 12.22 7.17
CA SER A 386 15.37 11.85 8.29
C SER A 386 14.82 13.07 9.04
N VAL A 387 15.67 14.05 9.37
CA VAL A 387 15.26 15.27 10.07
C VAL A 387 14.32 16.11 9.20
N TRP A 388 14.59 16.22 7.90
CA TRP A 388 13.72 16.92 6.95
C TRP A 388 12.33 16.28 6.88
N SER A 389 12.26 14.99 6.56
CA SER A 389 10.99 14.27 6.41
C SER A 389 10.19 14.26 7.71
N ALA A 390 10.85 14.06 8.85
CA ALA A 390 10.18 14.12 10.14
C ALA A 390 9.57 15.51 10.41
N THR A 391 10.33 16.57 10.11
CA THR A 391 9.91 17.97 10.35
C THR A 391 8.79 18.39 9.42
N VAL A 392 8.94 18.16 8.11
CA VAL A 392 7.92 18.49 7.10
C VAL A 392 6.63 17.72 7.36
N THR A 393 6.70 16.39 7.52
CA THR A 393 5.50 15.59 7.79
C THR A 393 4.84 15.98 9.11
N PHE A 394 5.60 16.28 10.18
CA PHE A 394 5.01 16.76 11.43
C PHE A 394 4.25 18.08 11.24
N ILE A 395 4.86 19.07 10.59
CA ILE A 395 4.24 20.38 10.31
C ILE A 395 2.97 20.20 9.46
N VAL A 396 3.05 19.42 8.38
CA VAL A 396 1.93 19.16 7.48
C VAL A 396 0.77 18.49 8.22
N LEU A 397 1.02 17.42 8.99
CA LEU A 397 -0.02 16.73 9.75
C LEU A 397 -0.68 17.62 10.80
N ILE A 398 0.09 18.46 11.51
CA ILE A 398 -0.45 19.40 12.49
C ILE A 398 -1.29 20.49 11.81
N ILE A 399 -0.87 21.02 10.65
CA ILE A 399 -1.68 21.99 9.88
C ILE A 399 -2.99 21.35 9.42
N ILE A 400 -2.94 20.13 8.89
CA ILE A 400 -4.12 19.40 8.41
C ILE A 400 -5.11 19.14 9.55
N ASP A 401 -4.63 18.69 10.71
CA ASP A 401 -5.49 18.39 11.88
C ASP A 401 -6.25 19.63 12.41
N ARG A 402 -5.77 20.85 12.12
CA ARG A 402 -6.49 22.10 12.40
C ARG A 402 -7.60 22.44 11.40
N LEU A 403 -7.57 21.85 10.21
CA LEU A 403 -8.55 22.08 9.13
C LEU A 403 -9.57 20.94 9.05
N ILE A 404 -9.10 19.69 9.16
CA ILE A 404 -9.89 18.46 9.07
C ILE A 404 -9.32 17.49 10.12
N PRO A 405 -10.13 16.92 11.03
CA PRO A 405 -9.64 15.96 12.01
C PRO A 405 -8.85 14.82 11.34
N LEU A 406 -7.58 14.68 11.71
CA LEU A 406 -6.66 13.75 11.05
C LEU A 406 -7.07 12.28 11.27
N ARG A 407 -7.60 11.98 12.46
CA ARG A 407 -8.15 10.67 12.82
C ARG A 407 -9.66 10.64 12.64
N MET A 408 -10.18 9.54 12.10
CA MET A 408 -11.62 9.31 11.98
C MET A 408 -12.30 9.12 13.35
N PRO A 409 -13.60 9.42 13.51
CA PRO A 409 -14.34 9.19 14.75
C PRO A 409 -14.35 7.73 15.18
N LEU A 410 -14.36 7.48 16.50
CA LEU A 410 -14.30 6.15 17.11
C LEU A 410 -15.30 5.14 16.51
N VAL A 411 -16.55 5.54 16.29
CA VAL A 411 -17.58 4.66 15.70
C VAL A 411 -17.21 4.25 14.27
N MET A 412 -16.71 5.20 13.47
CA MET A 412 -16.28 4.92 12.10
C MET A 412 -15.04 4.02 12.07
N GLU A 413 -14.10 4.24 12.99
CA GLU A 413 -12.90 3.38 13.13
C GLU A 413 -13.27 1.94 13.52
N LEU A 414 -14.24 1.77 14.42
CA LEU A 414 -14.71 0.46 14.87
C LEU A 414 -15.52 -0.28 13.80
N GLU A 415 -16.39 0.40 13.06
CA GLU A 415 -17.18 -0.21 11.98
C GLU A 415 -16.40 -0.38 10.65
N GLY A 416 -15.40 0.47 10.39
CA GLY A 416 -14.52 0.40 9.21
C GLY A 416 -14.78 1.51 8.19
N ALA A 417 -13.71 1.97 7.56
CA ALA A 417 -13.75 3.05 6.57
C ALA A 417 -14.46 2.64 5.28
N ASP A 418 -14.49 1.34 4.93
CA ASP A 418 -15.20 0.85 3.73
C ASP A 418 -16.71 1.15 3.83
N LYS A 419 -17.31 0.96 5.01
CA LYS A 419 -18.72 1.28 5.26
C LYS A 419 -18.96 2.79 5.24
N TRP A 420 -18.12 3.57 5.93
CA TRP A 420 -18.39 4.98 6.21
C TRP A 420 -17.95 5.96 5.10
N GLU A 421 -16.93 5.62 4.34
CA GLU A 421 -16.38 6.48 3.28
C GLU A 421 -16.77 5.98 1.87
N HIS A 422 -17.02 4.67 1.70
CA HIS A 422 -17.34 4.05 0.41
C HIS A 422 -18.73 3.41 0.32
N GLY A 423 -19.46 3.30 1.44
CA GLY A 423 -20.78 2.66 1.48
C GLY A 423 -20.76 1.13 1.31
N ILE A 424 -19.59 0.52 1.45
CA ILE A 424 -19.38 -0.92 1.26
C ILE A 424 -19.46 -1.62 2.61
N GLU A 425 -20.54 -2.39 2.82
CA GLU A 425 -20.60 -3.30 3.96
C GLU A 425 -19.70 -4.51 3.72
N ALA A 426 -18.98 -4.95 4.75
CA ALA A 426 -18.15 -6.15 4.68
C ALA A 426 -19.05 -7.39 4.66
N GLU A 427 -19.46 -7.83 3.47
CA GLU A 427 -20.26 -9.03 3.28
C GLU A 427 -19.62 -10.25 3.99
N SER A 428 -20.47 -11.07 4.64
CA SER A 428 -20.16 -12.40 5.22
C SER A 428 -19.41 -12.54 6.56
N PHE A 429 -19.23 -11.50 7.40
CA PHE A 429 -18.91 -11.75 8.83
C PHE A 429 -20.14 -12.09 9.69
N MET A 430 -21.36 -11.83 9.19
CA MET A 430 -22.59 -12.23 9.88
C MET A 430 -22.86 -13.74 9.77
N GLU A 431 -22.51 -14.41 8.66
CA GLU A 431 -22.80 -15.84 8.51
C GLU A 431 -21.86 -16.73 9.35
N SER A 432 -20.55 -16.45 9.36
CA SER A 432 -19.59 -17.22 10.16
C SER A 432 -19.83 -17.11 11.66
N ASN A 433 -20.14 -15.90 12.16
CA ASN A 433 -20.45 -15.70 13.57
C ASN A 433 -21.89 -16.09 13.94
N ALA A 434 -22.89 -15.96 13.05
CA ALA A 434 -24.24 -16.45 13.35
C ALA A 434 -24.24 -17.97 13.53
N VAL A 435 -23.53 -18.73 12.69
CA VAL A 435 -23.39 -20.19 12.84
C VAL A 435 -22.70 -20.55 14.15
N MET A 436 -21.62 -19.87 14.53
CA MET A 436 -20.94 -20.12 15.82
C MET A 436 -21.82 -19.78 17.04
N VAL A 437 -22.64 -18.72 16.94
CA VAL A 437 -23.58 -18.32 18.02
C VAL A 437 -24.77 -19.30 18.10
N THR A 438 -25.36 -19.73 16.98
CA THR A 438 -26.44 -20.74 17.02
C THR A 438 -25.94 -22.09 17.49
N GLN A 439 -24.74 -22.52 17.08
CA GLN A 439 -24.14 -23.77 17.58
C GLN A 439 -23.83 -23.69 19.07
N GLY A 440 -23.33 -22.55 19.57
CA GLY A 440 -23.07 -22.32 20.98
C GLY A 440 -24.34 -22.34 21.85
N VAL A 441 -25.44 -21.74 21.38
CA VAL A 441 -26.73 -21.77 22.08
C VAL A 441 -27.35 -23.17 22.08
N LEU A 442 -27.30 -23.88 20.95
CA LEU A 442 -27.80 -25.27 20.87
C LEU A 442 -27.03 -26.23 21.78
N ASN A 443 -25.70 -26.08 21.89
CA ASN A 443 -24.89 -26.90 22.79
C ASN A 443 -25.21 -26.59 24.26
N TYR A 444 -25.41 -25.32 24.62
CA TYR A 444 -25.76 -24.92 25.98
C TYR A 444 -27.16 -25.44 26.40
N GLU A 445 -28.15 -25.41 25.50
CA GLU A 445 -29.47 -25.98 25.76
C GLU A 445 -29.38 -27.51 25.98
N MET A 446 -28.60 -28.25 25.16
CA MET A 446 -28.40 -29.70 25.35
C MET A 446 -27.65 -30.04 26.65
N GLU A 447 -26.63 -29.28 27.04
CA GLU A 447 -25.91 -29.50 28.31
C GLU A 447 -26.85 -29.30 29.51
N THR A 448 -27.68 -28.25 29.50
CA THR A 448 -28.65 -28.00 30.58
C THR A 448 -29.80 -29.02 30.66
N GLU A 449 -30.18 -29.70 29.57
CA GLU A 449 -31.10 -30.84 29.65
C GLU A 449 -30.42 -32.10 30.23
N SER A 450 -29.11 -32.27 30.03
CA SER A 450 -28.35 -33.42 30.54
C SER A 450 -28.03 -33.35 32.04
N GLU A 451 -27.66 -32.17 32.57
CA GLU A 451 -27.32 -32.00 33.99
C GLU A 451 -28.53 -32.16 34.94
N ASN A 452 -29.75 -31.96 34.43
CA ASN A 452 -30.98 -32.08 35.23
C ASN A 452 -31.42 -33.53 35.51
N HIS A 453 -30.68 -34.55 35.04
CA HIS A 453 -31.07 -35.96 35.16
C HIS A 453 -30.21 -36.85 36.09
N GLU A 454 -29.09 -36.35 36.63
CA GLU A 454 -28.19 -37.13 37.51
C GLU A 454 -27.92 -36.47 38.87
N VAL A 455 -28.92 -36.42 39.74
CA VAL A 455 -28.70 -36.31 41.21
C VAL A 455 -29.58 -37.31 41.96
N ALA A 456 -28.99 -38.46 42.30
CA ALA A 456 -29.55 -39.43 43.24
C ALA A 456 -28.50 -39.73 44.32
N ASP A 457 -28.60 -39.05 45.47
CA ASP A 457 -27.73 -39.30 46.63
C ASP A 457 -28.38 -40.28 47.62
N SER A 458 -27.52 -40.94 48.41
CA SER A 458 -27.74 -42.23 49.06
C SER A 458 -27.52 -42.16 50.57
N THR A 459 -28.35 -41.38 51.28
CA THR A 459 -28.39 -41.41 52.76
C THR A 459 -29.81 -41.50 53.29
N GLY A 460 -30.06 -42.40 54.25
CA GLY A 460 -31.41 -42.72 54.73
C GLY A 460 -31.72 -42.15 56.11
N GLN A 461 -32.61 -41.16 56.20
CA GLN A 461 -33.48 -40.88 57.35
C GLN A 461 -34.71 -40.03 56.96
N GLN A 462 -35.84 -40.19 57.65
CA GLN A 462 -37.13 -39.49 57.38
C GLN A 462 -37.05 -38.00 57.84
N ILE A 463 -37.90 -37.01 57.50
CA ILE A 463 -39.39 -36.77 57.57
C ILE A 463 -39.63 -35.34 56.94
N PRO A 464 -40.83 -34.77 56.59
CA PRO A 464 -42.10 -35.22 55.98
C PRO A 464 -42.45 -34.48 54.63
N ARG A 465 -43.64 -34.77 54.05
CA ARG A 465 -44.21 -34.13 52.84
C ARG A 465 -44.78 -32.70 53.03
N LEU A 466 -44.56 -31.81 52.05
CA LEU A 466 -45.44 -30.69 51.65
C LEU A 466 -45.45 -30.57 50.11
N LYS A 467 -46.49 -31.08 49.42
CA LYS A 467 -47.67 -30.36 48.90
C LYS A 467 -47.43 -29.40 47.70
N ASN A 468 -47.82 -29.89 46.53
CA ASN A 468 -48.39 -29.24 45.34
C ASN A 468 -47.95 -27.79 44.96
N CYS A 469 -47.41 -27.68 43.74
CA CYS A 469 -47.86 -26.68 42.76
C CYS A 469 -47.75 -27.24 41.34
N GLU A 470 -48.87 -27.44 40.65
CA GLU A 470 -48.89 -27.72 39.21
C GLU A 470 -48.64 -26.41 38.44
N SER A 471 -47.79 -26.40 37.41
CA SER A 471 -47.77 -25.33 36.40
C SER A 471 -47.86 -25.90 34.98
N ARG A 472 -48.95 -25.53 34.32
CA ARG A 472 -49.45 -26.09 33.04
C ARG A 472 -48.51 -25.83 31.85
N ASN A 473 -48.44 -26.80 30.95
CA ASN A 473 -47.87 -26.67 29.59
C ASN A 473 -48.38 -25.41 28.86
N ASN A 474 -47.49 -24.44 28.63
CA ASN A 474 -47.86 -23.11 28.11
C ASN A 474 -47.55 -22.91 26.61
N THR A 475 -47.14 -23.97 25.91
CA THR A 475 -46.68 -23.97 24.50
C THR A 475 -47.79 -23.57 23.51
N THR A 476 -49.06 -23.81 23.85
CA THR A 476 -50.21 -23.58 22.97
C THR A 476 -50.70 -22.12 22.99
N ALA A 477 -50.47 -21.39 24.09
CA ALA A 477 -50.88 -19.98 24.22
C ALA A 477 -50.02 -19.06 23.33
N PHE A 478 -48.71 -19.31 23.25
CA PHE A 478 -47.76 -18.51 22.49
C PHE A 478 -48.04 -18.55 20.98
N LYS A 479 -48.33 -19.74 20.41
CA LYS A 479 -48.73 -19.91 19.00
C LYS A 479 -50.00 -19.11 18.63
N LYS A 480 -50.99 -19.04 19.53
CA LYS A 480 -52.21 -18.22 19.31
C LYS A 480 -51.94 -16.70 19.32
N LYS A 481 -50.94 -16.22 20.08
CA LYS A 481 -50.57 -14.80 20.15
C LYS A 481 -49.84 -14.34 18.87
N LEU A 482 -48.91 -15.15 18.36
CA LEU A 482 -48.19 -14.90 17.09
C LEU A 482 -49.11 -14.79 15.87
N LEU A 483 -50.13 -15.65 15.77
CA LEU A 483 -51.08 -15.63 14.64
C LEU A 483 -51.97 -14.37 14.63
N ARG A 484 -52.28 -13.78 15.79
CA ARG A 484 -53.04 -12.51 15.88
C ARG A 484 -52.22 -11.27 15.47
N ILE A 485 -50.89 -11.34 15.53
CA ILE A 485 -50.02 -10.21 15.14
C ILE A 485 -49.85 -10.15 13.61
N LYS A 486 -49.81 -11.30 12.92
CA LYS A 486 -49.73 -11.35 11.45
C LYS A 486 -50.91 -10.66 10.74
N SER A 487 -52.12 -10.69 11.31
CA SER A 487 -53.30 -10.08 10.66
C SER A 487 -53.40 -8.55 10.81
N SER A 488 -52.72 -7.95 11.80
CA SER A 488 -52.75 -6.49 11.99
C SER A 488 -51.77 -5.75 11.06
N HIS A 489 -50.61 -6.34 10.77
CA HIS A 489 -49.57 -5.73 9.93
C HIS A 489 -49.93 -5.65 8.44
N SER A 490 -50.84 -6.49 7.95
CA SER A 490 -51.32 -6.46 6.56
C SER A 490 -52.10 -5.17 6.21
N ARG A 491 -52.68 -4.48 7.21
CA ARG A 491 -53.56 -3.30 6.98
C ARG A 491 -52.88 -1.93 7.07
N ARG A 492 -51.56 -1.84 7.25
CA ARG A 492 -50.82 -0.56 7.45
C ARG A 492 -49.84 -0.16 6.34
N ARG A 493 -49.87 -0.79 5.16
CA ARG A 493 -49.00 -0.43 4.01
C ARG A 493 -49.57 0.63 3.04
N HIS A 494 -50.76 1.17 3.30
CA HIS A 494 -51.36 2.24 2.47
C HIS A 494 -51.71 3.49 3.29
N THR A 495 -50.70 4.15 3.87
CA THR A 495 -50.72 5.57 4.30
C THR A 495 -49.33 5.96 4.82
N LEU A 496 -48.41 6.35 3.94
CA LEU A 496 -47.18 7.08 4.28
C LEU A 496 -46.54 7.69 3.02
N SER A 497 -47.27 8.67 2.49
CA SER A 497 -46.73 9.75 1.65
C SER A 497 -47.24 11.05 2.27
N TYR A 498 -46.46 12.13 2.15
CA TYR A 498 -46.59 13.45 2.79
C TYR A 498 -46.03 13.63 4.22
N ASP A 499 -45.54 14.87 4.42
CA ASP A 499 -45.16 15.57 5.65
C ASP A 499 -43.85 15.24 6.39
N LEU A 500 -42.74 15.63 5.76
CA LEU A 500 -41.43 15.89 6.41
C LEU A 500 -41.13 17.40 6.57
N LYS A 501 -42.15 18.22 6.86
CA LYS A 501 -42.03 19.68 7.08
C LYS A 501 -42.75 20.18 8.35
N SER A 502 -42.56 19.55 9.51
CA SER A 502 -43.23 19.99 10.76
C SER A 502 -42.52 19.71 12.10
N ILE A 503 -41.19 19.50 12.14
CA ILE A 503 -40.47 19.42 13.44
C ILE A 503 -39.20 20.27 13.41
N LYS A 504 -39.38 21.58 13.60
CA LYS A 504 -38.36 22.51 14.09
C LYS A 504 -39.06 23.43 15.08
N ASN A 505 -38.43 23.67 16.24
CA ASN A 505 -38.98 24.34 17.44
C ASN A 505 -39.87 23.46 18.35
N ARG A 506 -39.28 22.91 19.42
CA ARG A 506 -39.58 23.39 20.80
C ARG A 506 -38.57 22.86 21.83
N SER A 507 -38.36 23.72 22.80
CA SER A 507 -37.29 23.76 23.80
C SER A 507 -37.59 23.00 25.11
N HIS A 508 -36.49 22.68 25.82
CA HIS A 508 -36.31 22.71 27.27
C HIS A 508 -36.78 21.55 28.19
N SER A 509 -35.76 20.89 28.78
CA SER A 509 -35.55 20.57 30.21
C SER A 509 -36.68 19.97 31.07
N VAL A 510 -36.40 18.82 31.70
CA VAL A 510 -36.40 18.59 33.17
C VAL A 510 -35.51 17.35 33.47
N ASP A 511 -34.61 17.45 34.45
CA ASP A 511 -33.94 16.31 35.09
C ASP A 511 -34.80 15.76 36.25
N ILE A 512 -34.77 14.44 36.50
CA ILE A 512 -35.05 13.79 37.80
C ILE A 512 -34.52 12.34 37.78
N GLU A 513 -34.33 11.76 38.96
CA GLU A 513 -33.30 10.76 39.28
C GLU A 513 -33.57 9.28 38.94
N ARG A 514 -32.42 8.58 38.89
CA ARG A 514 -32.05 7.16 39.14
C ARG A 514 -33.07 6.07 39.54
N ASP A 515 -32.61 4.87 39.18
CA ASP A 515 -32.86 3.54 39.75
C ASP A 515 -34.16 2.80 39.39
N LEU A 516 -34.07 1.96 38.34
CA LEU A 516 -34.61 0.60 38.32
C LEU A 516 -33.85 -0.29 37.31
N CYS A 517 -33.82 -1.60 37.59
CA CYS A 517 -32.85 -2.56 37.08
C CYS A 517 -32.92 -2.92 35.58
N ASN A 518 -31.80 -3.48 35.09
CA ASN A 518 -31.65 -4.47 34.02
C ASN A 518 -32.92 -4.87 33.24
N GLU A 519 -32.93 -4.64 31.92
CA GLU A 519 -33.30 -5.73 31.00
C GLU A 519 -32.67 -5.57 29.60
N THR A 520 -32.44 -6.71 28.95
CA THR A 520 -31.63 -6.87 27.74
C THR A 520 -32.41 -6.47 26.48
N ILE A 521 -31.94 -5.45 25.74
CA ILE A 521 -32.54 -5.09 24.44
C ILE A 521 -31.94 -5.98 23.33
N VAL A 522 -32.68 -7.03 22.97
CA VAL A 522 -32.47 -7.80 21.73
C VAL A 522 -33.34 -7.21 20.63
N HIS A 523 -32.75 -6.58 19.63
CA HIS A 523 -33.44 -6.23 18.38
C HIS A 523 -33.05 -7.24 17.29
N GLN A 524 -33.94 -8.20 17.02
CA GLN A 524 -33.82 -9.10 15.86
C GLN A 524 -34.59 -8.54 14.66
N VAL A 525 -33.91 -8.49 13.52
CA VAL A 525 -34.47 -8.25 12.18
C VAL A 525 -35.28 -9.47 11.73
N ALA A 526 -36.29 -9.27 10.90
CA ALA A 526 -37.14 -10.33 10.36
C ALA A 526 -37.13 -10.36 8.81
N ILE A 527 -37.51 -11.53 8.28
CA ILE A 527 -37.80 -11.89 6.87
C ILE A 527 -36.59 -11.84 5.90
N VAL A 528 -36.35 -12.79 4.98
CA VAL A 528 -37.21 -13.86 4.43
C VAL A 528 -36.44 -15.18 4.20
N SER A 529 -37.08 -16.31 4.50
CA SER A 529 -36.90 -17.57 3.75
C SER A 529 -38.28 -18.09 3.36
N ASN A 530 -38.41 -18.59 2.12
CA ASN A 530 -39.60 -19.28 1.62
C ASN A 530 -39.14 -20.35 0.60
N GLY A 531 -39.39 -21.62 0.90
CA GLY A 531 -39.15 -22.75 -0.01
C GLY A 531 -40.17 -22.81 -1.16
N ILE A 532 -39.81 -23.34 -2.33
CA ILE A 532 -39.72 -24.77 -2.69
C ILE A 532 -41.02 -25.29 -3.36
N ASN A 533 -40.89 -25.66 -4.65
CA ASN A 533 -41.43 -26.84 -5.35
C ASN A 533 -41.45 -26.53 -6.87
N ASN A 534 -40.98 -27.39 -7.79
CA ASN A 534 -41.40 -28.78 -7.93
C ASN A 534 -40.50 -29.64 -8.86
N THR A 535 -40.58 -30.96 -8.67
CA THR A 535 -40.39 -32.08 -9.63
C THR A 535 -39.08 -32.28 -10.43
N ASN A 536 -38.44 -33.41 -10.15
CA ASN A 536 -37.50 -34.14 -11.03
C ASN A 536 -38.29 -35.14 -11.91
N PRO A 537 -37.80 -35.54 -13.10
CA PRO A 537 -37.27 -36.90 -13.20
C PRO A 537 -35.99 -37.04 -14.06
N SER A 538 -35.28 -38.15 -13.83
CA SER A 538 -33.99 -38.54 -14.42
C SER A 538 -34.02 -38.98 -15.89
N ILE A 539 -32.91 -38.80 -16.63
CA ILE A 539 -32.32 -39.77 -17.61
C ILE A 539 -30.86 -39.41 -17.96
N ASN A 540 -30.11 -40.40 -18.44
CA ASN A 540 -28.64 -40.53 -18.53
C ASN A 540 -27.84 -39.59 -19.48
N SER A 541 -26.69 -39.11 -18.96
CA SER A 541 -25.31 -39.22 -19.52
C SER A 541 -24.93 -38.49 -20.86
N PRO A 542 -23.64 -38.47 -21.32
CA PRO A 542 -22.86 -37.22 -21.28
C PRO A 542 -22.15 -36.79 -22.59
N CYS A 543 -21.88 -35.49 -22.75
CA CYS A 543 -20.96 -34.83 -23.70
C CYS A 543 -20.94 -33.31 -23.35
N ARG A 544 -19.93 -32.47 -23.64
CA ARG A 544 -18.61 -32.63 -24.30
C ARG A 544 -17.73 -31.44 -23.90
N GLU A 545 -16.41 -31.63 -23.90
CA GLU A 545 -15.46 -30.50 -23.95
C GLU A 545 -15.56 -29.80 -25.33
N LEU A 546 -15.32 -28.48 -25.35
CA LEU A 546 -15.13 -27.71 -26.58
C LEU A 546 -13.81 -26.95 -26.53
N SER A 547 -12.77 -27.56 -27.10
CA SER A 547 -11.61 -26.85 -27.63
C SER A 547 -11.98 -26.22 -28.98
N PHE A 548 -11.43 -25.04 -29.26
CA PHE A 548 -11.40 -24.47 -30.61
C PHE A 548 -9.95 -24.14 -30.98
N GLY A 549 -9.54 -24.59 -32.16
CA GLY A 549 -8.15 -24.58 -32.60
C GLY A 549 -7.75 -23.38 -33.45
N GLU A 550 -6.47 -23.40 -33.81
CA GLU A 550 -5.80 -22.46 -34.71
C GLU A 550 -6.34 -22.51 -36.15
N PRO A 551 -5.99 -21.49 -36.96
CA PRO A 551 -5.63 -21.74 -38.34
C PRO A 551 -4.22 -21.22 -38.67
N HIS A 552 -3.32 -22.13 -39.06
CA HIS A 552 -2.12 -21.80 -39.83
C HIS A 552 -2.51 -21.42 -41.27
N ILE A 553 -1.97 -20.32 -41.81
CA ILE A 553 -1.87 -20.07 -43.25
C ILE A 553 -0.44 -19.60 -43.57
N SER A 554 0.10 -20.04 -44.72
CA SER A 554 1.51 -19.96 -45.09
C SER A 554 1.93 -18.63 -45.74
N LEU A 555 3.24 -18.37 -45.65
CA LEU A 555 3.95 -17.36 -46.47
C LEU A 555 3.80 -17.62 -47.98
N GLY A 556 3.76 -16.54 -48.76
CA GLY A 556 3.88 -16.53 -50.22
C GLY A 556 4.28 -15.14 -50.69
N GLU A 557 5.36 -15.04 -51.47
CA GLU A 557 5.93 -13.78 -51.96
C GLU A 557 5.05 -13.15 -53.06
N LEU A 558 5.03 -11.81 -53.15
CA LEU A 558 4.79 -11.11 -54.42
C LEU A 558 5.34 -9.66 -54.39
N ASN A 559 6.24 -9.36 -55.32
CA ASN A 559 6.74 -8.01 -55.60
C ASN A 559 5.74 -7.22 -56.47
N SER A 560 5.57 -5.91 -56.24
CA SER A 560 5.79 -4.84 -57.24
C SER A 560 5.04 -3.51 -56.99
N SER A 561 5.78 -2.40 -57.17
CA SER A 561 5.39 -1.07 -57.68
C SER A 561 4.06 -0.36 -57.28
N LYS A 562 4.23 0.85 -56.72
CA LYS A 562 3.56 2.16 -56.99
C LYS A 562 2.07 2.18 -57.44
N VAL A 563 1.27 3.10 -56.86
CA VAL A 563 0.75 4.35 -57.50
C VAL A 563 -0.30 5.08 -56.63
N GLU A 564 -0.07 6.40 -56.48
CA GLU A 564 -0.97 7.57 -56.28
C GLU A 564 -1.98 7.78 -55.11
N GLU A 565 -2.05 9.09 -54.78
CA GLU A 565 -3.05 9.79 -53.97
C GLU A 565 -4.48 9.63 -54.49
N TYR A 566 -5.48 9.78 -53.61
CA TYR A 566 -6.70 10.50 -53.99
C TYR A 566 -7.17 11.45 -52.89
N LYS A 567 -7.31 12.72 -53.26
CA LYS A 567 -7.94 13.77 -52.45
C LYS A 567 -9.46 13.66 -52.55
N CYS A 568 -10.17 13.85 -51.45
CA CYS A 568 -11.60 14.19 -51.48
C CYS A 568 -11.77 15.68 -51.16
N HIS A 569 -12.25 16.44 -52.14
CA HIS A 569 -12.61 17.86 -51.98
C HIS A 569 -14.09 18.05 -52.34
N GLY A 570 -14.82 18.75 -51.47
CA GLY A 570 -16.17 19.29 -51.69
C GLY A 570 -16.59 20.02 -50.41
N ALA A 571 -16.50 21.36 -50.33
CA ALA A 571 -17.46 22.34 -50.87
C ALA A 571 -18.82 22.24 -50.11
N LYS A 572 -19.46 23.26 -49.51
CA LYS A 572 -19.47 24.74 -49.58
C LYS A 572 -20.23 25.28 -48.30
N GLU A 573 -20.30 26.54 -47.87
CA GLU A 573 -19.83 27.85 -48.36
C GLU A 573 -19.68 28.90 -47.21
N ALA A 574 -18.65 29.77 -47.28
CA ALA A 574 -18.63 31.23 -47.05
C ALA A 574 -19.18 31.94 -45.80
N GLN A 575 -18.35 32.82 -45.21
CA GLN A 575 -18.63 34.27 -45.14
C GLN A 575 -17.32 35.10 -45.16
N THR A 576 -17.42 36.26 -45.80
CA THR A 576 -16.40 37.25 -46.20
C THR A 576 -15.36 37.68 -45.16
#